data_AF-A0A3M6WIP0-F1
#
_entry.id   AF-A0A3M6WIP0-F1
#
_cell.length_a   1.000
_cell.length_b   1.000
_cell.length_c   1.000
_cell.angle_alpha   90.00
_cell.angle_beta   90.00
_cell.angle_gamma   90.00
#
_symmetry.space_group_name_H-M   'P 1'
#
loop_
_entity.id
_entity.type
_entity.pdbx_description
1 polymer ?
#
loop_
_entity_poly.entity_id
_entity_poly.type
_entity_poly.pdbx_seq_one_letter_code
_entity_poly.pdbx_strand_id
1 'polypeptide(L)'
;MATISDNSNHPIAIGKSSQKPCGLMEVPPELRNNIYELCFEPVGDENSCKFNAPKPPEFAILQTCRQIHEEAIQIYQIADREYWYKTHFWIEEETHEQALASAKSVPRRKCIS
;
A
#
# COMPACT_ATOMS: atom_id res chain seq x y z
N MET A 1 -54.75 7.55 28.80
CA MET A 1 -54.66 6.54 27.73
C MET A 1 -54.00 7.23 26.54
N ALA A 2 -52.79 6.97 26.06
CA ALA A 2 -51.73 6.03 26.41
C ALA A 2 -50.38 6.69 26.02
N THR A 3 -49.33 6.42 26.79
CA THR A 3 -47.93 6.78 26.49
C THR A 3 -47.36 5.79 25.46
N ILE A 4 -46.71 6.26 24.40
CA ILE A 4 -45.83 5.41 23.58
C ILE A 4 -44.42 5.95 23.74
N SER A 5 -43.72 5.31 24.67
CA SER A 5 -42.27 5.27 24.80
C SER A 5 -41.85 3.97 24.15
N ASP A 6 -41.06 4.02 23.08
CA ASP A 6 -40.31 2.84 22.64
C ASP A 6 -38.88 3.29 22.29
N ASN A 7 -38.09 3.25 23.35
CA ASN A 7 -36.65 3.31 23.34
C ASN A 7 -36.12 1.94 22.93
N SER A 8 -35.78 1.78 21.65
CA SER A 8 -35.14 0.57 21.12
C SER A 8 -33.68 0.51 21.56
N ASN A 9 -33.45 0.19 22.84
CA ASN A 9 -32.18 -0.30 23.34
C ASN A 9 -31.95 -1.71 22.78
N HIS A 10 -31.39 -1.80 21.58
CA HIS A 10 -30.76 -3.05 21.16
C HIS A 10 -29.45 -3.20 21.95
N PRO A 11 -29.28 -4.26 22.76
CA PRO A 11 -27.99 -4.55 23.35
C PRO A 11 -27.07 -4.94 22.19
N ILE A 12 -26.13 -4.06 21.85
CA ILE A 12 -25.02 -4.41 20.97
C ILE A 12 -24.32 -5.57 21.66
N ALA A 13 -24.52 -6.77 21.12
CA ALA A 13 -23.80 -7.95 21.55
C ALA A 13 -22.31 -7.67 21.33
N ILE A 14 -21.61 -7.29 22.39
CA ILE A 14 -20.15 -7.29 22.44
C ILE A 14 -19.79 -8.78 22.41
N GLY A 15 -19.73 -9.33 21.20
CA GLY A 15 -19.02 -10.57 20.96
C GLY A 15 -17.62 -10.35 21.51
N LYS A 16 -17.29 -11.04 22.61
CA LYS A 16 -15.92 -11.09 23.12
C LYS A 16 -15.09 -11.74 22.03
N SER A 17 -14.56 -10.92 21.12
CA SER A 17 -13.54 -11.36 20.20
C SER A 17 -12.38 -11.77 21.08
N SER A 18 -12.11 -13.07 21.11
CA SER A 18 -10.86 -13.62 21.66
C SER A 18 -9.73 -13.19 20.72
N GLN A 19 -9.48 -11.89 20.62
CA GLN A 19 -8.33 -11.38 19.90
C GLN A 19 -7.12 -11.73 20.75
N LYS A 20 -6.44 -12.81 20.36
CA LYS A 20 -5.07 -13.00 20.81
C LYS A 20 -4.31 -11.71 20.49
N PRO A 21 -3.54 -11.18 21.44
CA PRO A 21 -2.68 -10.04 21.15
C PRO A 21 -1.86 -10.35 19.89
N CYS A 22 -1.80 -9.38 18.98
CA CYS A 22 -0.97 -9.49 17.80
C CYS A 22 0.47 -9.69 18.28
N GLY A 23 1.11 -10.82 17.95
CA GLY A 23 2.47 -11.12 18.43
C GLY A 23 3.50 -10.07 18.03
N LEU A 24 3.24 -9.33 16.94
CA LEU A 24 4.06 -8.18 16.55
C LEU A 24 3.99 -7.03 17.57
N MET A 25 2.90 -6.88 18.33
CA MET A 25 2.77 -5.84 19.35
C MET A 25 3.45 -6.22 20.67
N GLU A 26 3.88 -7.48 20.84
CA GLU A 26 4.59 -7.95 22.02
C GLU A 26 6.11 -7.65 21.95
N VAL A 27 6.64 -7.42 20.75
CA VAL A 27 8.04 -7.02 20.57
C VAL A 27 8.24 -5.52 20.80
N PRO A 28 9.41 -5.09 21.32
CA PRO A 28 9.76 -3.69 21.49
C PRO A 28 9.66 -2.86 20.19
N PRO A 29 9.37 -1.55 20.28
CA PRO A 29 9.26 -0.66 19.13
C PRO A 29 10.46 -0.71 18.18
N GLU A 30 11.68 -0.81 18.72
CA GLU A 30 12.91 -0.86 17.92
C GLU A 30 12.96 -2.12 17.04
N LEU A 31 12.50 -3.26 17.57
CA LEU A 31 12.43 -4.50 16.79
C LEU A 31 11.29 -4.47 15.77
N ARG A 32 10.17 -3.81 16.08
CA ARG A 32 9.09 -3.59 15.10
C ARG A 32 9.58 -2.77 13.90
N ASN A 33 10.35 -1.71 14.15
CA ASN A 33 10.94 -0.90 13.08
C ASN A 33 11.83 -1.74 12.15
N ASN A 34 12.70 -2.57 12.69
CA ASN A 34 13.52 -3.48 11.89
C ASN A 34 12.67 -4.45 11.05
N ILE A 35 11.56 -4.95 11.60
CA ILE A 35 10.62 -5.80 10.85
C ILE A 35 9.97 -5.00 9.71
N TYR A 36 9.54 -3.77 9.95
CA TYR A 36 8.96 -2.92 8.91
C TYR A 36 9.96 -2.63 7.79
N GLU A 37 11.22 -2.33 8.13
CA GLU A 37 12.29 -2.13 7.14
C GLU A 37 12.44 -3.36 6.23
N LEU A 38 12.48 -4.57 6.82
CA LEU A 38 12.55 -5.82 6.06
C LEU A 38 11.29 -6.07 5.21
N CYS A 39 10.11 -5.71 5.70
CA CYS A 39 8.86 -5.86 4.94
C CYS A 39 8.81 -4.99 3.68
N PHE A 40 9.48 -3.83 3.71
CA PHE A 40 9.48 -2.88 2.58
C PHE A 40 10.71 -2.99 1.70
N GLU A 41 11.67 -3.87 2.03
CA GLU A 41 12.84 -4.11 1.23
C GLU A 41 12.46 -4.79 -0.10
N PRO A 42 12.91 -4.27 -1.26
CA PRO A 42 12.60 -4.88 -2.55
C PRO A 42 13.20 -6.28 -2.65
N VAL A 43 12.39 -7.27 -3.03
CA VAL A 43 12.83 -8.66 -3.19
C VAL A 43 13.56 -8.82 -4.52
N GLY A 44 14.90 -8.69 -4.50
CA GLY A 44 15.77 -9.04 -5.63
C GLY A 44 17.06 -8.23 -5.69
N ASP A 45 18.16 -8.90 -6.04
CA ASP A 45 19.50 -8.28 -6.17
C ASP A 45 19.64 -7.41 -7.44
N GLU A 46 18.72 -7.57 -8.39
CA GLU A 46 18.71 -6.84 -9.64
C GLU A 46 17.82 -5.60 -9.50
N ASN A 47 18.47 -4.43 -9.47
CA ASN A 47 17.86 -3.09 -9.44
C ASN A 47 17.06 -2.74 -10.69
N SER A 48 16.55 -3.73 -11.40
CA SER A 48 16.10 -3.58 -12.76
C SER A 48 14.84 -4.40 -13.03
N CYS A 49 13.80 -3.72 -13.52
CA CYS A 49 12.45 -4.24 -13.55
C CYS A 49 11.76 -3.93 -14.88
N LYS A 50 10.86 -4.81 -15.33
CA LYS A 50 9.99 -4.51 -16.48
C LYS A 50 9.08 -3.34 -16.10
N PHE A 51 9.05 -2.29 -16.91
CA PHE A 51 8.19 -1.11 -16.66
C PHE A 51 6.71 -1.46 -16.53
N ASN A 52 6.24 -2.49 -17.25
CA ASN A 52 4.84 -2.92 -17.24
C ASN A 52 4.46 -3.82 -16.05
N ALA A 53 5.45 -4.24 -15.25
CA ALA A 53 5.23 -5.11 -14.09
C ALA A 53 6.14 -4.68 -12.92
N PRO A 54 6.02 -3.44 -12.43
CA PRO A 54 6.78 -2.98 -11.28
C PRO A 54 6.40 -3.78 -10.04
N LYS A 55 7.36 -3.96 -9.15
CA LYS A 55 7.21 -4.61 -7.84
C LYS A 55 7.61 -3.64 -6.73
N PRO A 56 6.78 -2.62 -6.46
CA PRO A 56 7.03 -1.70 -5.35
C PRO A 56 6.87 -2.43 -4.00
N PRO A 57 7.35 -1.81 -2.90
CA PRO A 57 7.12 -2.31 -1.55
C PRO A 57 5.64 -2.58 -1.26
N GLU A 58 5.34 -3.67 -0.57
CA GLU A 58 3.96 -4.05 -0.28
C GLU A 58 3.37 -3.21 0.86
N PHE A 59 2.18 -2.63 0.65
CA PHE A 59 1.53 -1.76 1.62
C PHE A 59 0.56 -2.50 2.56
N ALA A 60 0.39 -3.83 2.41
CA ALA A 60 -0.58 -4.62 3.14
C ALA A 60 -0.42 -4.52 4.67
N ILE A 61 0.82 -4.41 5.16
CA ILE A 61 1.09 -4.28 6.61
C ILE A 61 0.47 -3.00 7.19
N LEU A 62 0.42 -1.91 6.43
CA LEU A 62 -0.18 -0.64 6.84
C LEU A 62 -1.70 -0.74 7.03
N GLN A 63 -2.33 -1.76 6.44
CA GLN A 63 -3.79 -1.95 6.52
C GLN A 63 -4.23 -2.79 7.73
N THR A 64 -3.28 -3.29 8.53
CA THR A 64 -3.57 -4.24 9.62
C THR A 64 -4.23 -3.57 10.83
N CYS A 65 -3.58 -2.58 11.44
CA CYS A 65 -4.11 -1.82 12.56
C CYS A 65 -3.53 -0.40 12.63
N ARG A 66 -4.18 0.47 13.41
CA ARG A 66 -3.76 1.88 13.56
C ARG A 66 -2.34 2.02 14.07
N GLN A 67 -1.93 1.20 15.05
CA GLN A 67 -0.58 1.30 15.63
C GLN A 67 0.50 0.95 14.59
N ILE A 68 0.34 -0.16 13.88
CA ILE A 68 1.27 -0.56 12.81
C ILE A 68 1.31 0.52 11.71
N HIS A 69 0.14 1.06 11.33
CA HIS A 69 0.08 2.14 10.37
C HIS A 69 0.89 3.37 10.82
N GLU A 70 0.67 3.84 12.06
CA GLU A 70 1.37 5.01 12.61
C GLU A 70 2.89 4.82 12.68
N GLU A 71 3.35 3.62 13.04
CA GLU A 71 4.78 3.32 13.15
C GLU A 71 5.45 3.14 11.78
N ALA A 72 4.80 2.42 10.85
CA ALA A 72 5.43 1.97 9.62
C ALA A 72 5.25 2.93 8.43
N ILE A 73 4.31 3.89 8.49
CA ILE A 73 3.99 4.75 7.33
C ILE A 73 5.19 5.55 6.83
N GLN A 74 6.03 6.06 7.72
CA GLN A 74 7.20 6.85 7.32
C GLN A 74 8.26 5.97 6.63
N ILE A 75 8.46 4.75 7.14
CA ILE A 75 9.39 3.76 6.59
C ILE A 75 8.92 3.36 5.18
N TYR A 76 7.62 3.07 5.03
CA TYR A 76 7.03 2.77 3.73
C TYR A 76 7.22 3.91 2.72
N GLN A 77 6.96 5.17 3.11
CA GLN A 77 7.10 6.31 2.20
C GLN A 77 8.54 6.50 1.72
N ILE A 78 9.52 6.24 2.59
CA ILE A 78 10.93 6.26 2.22
C ILE A 78 11.21 5.13 1.23
N ALA A 79 10.82 3.90 1.55
CA ALA A 79 11.05 2.72 0.70
C ALA A 79 10.39 2.86 -0.69
N ASP A 80 9.14 3.33 -0.76
CA ASP A 80 8.43 3.57 -2.02
C ASP A 80 9.16 4.62 -2.87
N ARG A 81 9.56 5.74 -2.26
CA ARG A 81 10.36 6.75 -2.97
C ARG A 81 11.67 6.17 -3.48
N GLU A 82 12.39 5.44 -2.64
CA GLU A 82 13.67 4.86 -3.01
C GLU A 82 13.52 3.84 -4.14
N TYR A 83 12.48 3.02 -4.11
CA TYR A 83 12.16 2.08 -5.17
C TYR A 83 12.04 2.79 -6.52
N TRP A 84 11.18 3.81 -6.63
CA TRP A 84 10.98 4.53 -7.89
C TRP A 84 12.23 5.31 -8.35
N TYR A 85 13.06 5.76 -7.42
CA TYR A 85 14.27 6.50 -7.74
C TYR A 85 15.43 5.59 -8.19
N LYS A 86 15.62 4.44 -7.53
CA LYS A 86 16.77 3.54 -7.74
C LYS A 86 16.50 2.44 -8.76
N THR A 87 15.24 2.13 -9.05
CA THR A 87 14.90 1.05 -10.00
C THR A 87 15.10 1.49 -11.44
N HIS A 88 15.89 0.73 -12.18
CA HIS A 88 16.07 0.86 -13.62
C HIS A 88 14.97 0.10 -14.35
N PHE A 89 14.02 0.85 -14.92
CA PHE A 89 12.96 0.25 -15.71
C PHE A 89 13.40 0.02 -17.15
N TRP A 90 13.13 -1.18 -17.67
CA TRP A 90 13.28 -1.46 -19.10
C TRP A 90 11.92 -1.79 -19.74
N ILE A 91 11.85 -1.54 -21.04
CA ILE A 91 10.70 -1.85 -21.89
C ILE A 91 11.18 -2.83 -22.96
N GLU A 92 10.46 -3.94 -23.16
CA GLU A 92 10.76 -4.86 -24.27
C GLU A 92 10.48 -4.17 -25.61
N GLU A 93 11.36 -4.37 -26.58
CA GLU A 93 11.37 -3.68 -27.89
C GLU A 93 10.04 -3.83 -28.65
N GLU A 94 9.39 -5.00 -28.56
CA GLU A 94 8.07 -5.24 -29.16
C GLU A 94 6.98 -4.31 -28.58
N THR A 95 7.09 -3.96 -27.30
CA THR A 95 6.18 -3.01 -26.63
C THR A 95 6.50 -1.56 -27.01
N HIS A 96 7.75 -1.24 -27.34
CA HIS A 96 8.19 0.11 -27.71
C HIS A 96 7.55 0.59 -29.03
N GLU A 97 7.49 -0.27 -30.05
CA GLU A 97 6.85 0.07 -31.33
C GLU A 97 5.34 0.29 -31.17
N GLN A 98 4.68 -0.50 -30.32
CA GLN A 98 3.26 -0.34 -30.01
C GLN A 98 2.98 0.92 -29.19
N ALA A 99 3.83 1.25 -28.21
CA ALA A 99 3.74 2.48 -27.45
C ALA A 99 3.98 3.73 -28.33
N LEU A 100 4.96 3.67 -29.24
CA LEU A 100 5.21 4.73 -30.22
C LEU A 100 4.07 4.91 -31.21
N ALA A 101 3.51 3.82 -31.74
CA ALA A 101 2.36 3.85 -32.63
C ALA A 101 1.13 4.47 -31.93
N SER A 102 0.88 4.08 -30.68
CA SER A 102 -0.21 4.65 -29.86
C SER A 102 0.00 6.15 -29.61
N ALA A 103 1.19 6.57 -29.17
CA ALA A 103 1.50 7.98 -28.91
C ALA A 103 1.39 8.86 -30.18
N LYS A 104 1.74 8.31 -31.35
CA LYS A 104 1.57 8.99 -32.65
C LYS A 104 0.10 9.09 -33.09
N SER A 105 -0.77 8.20 -32.60
CA SER A 105 -2.20 8.17 -32.94
C SER A 105 -3.08 9.11 -32.11
N VAL A 106 -2.59 9.63 -30.97
CA VAL A 106 -3.37 10.53 -30.11
C VAL A 106 -3.53 11.90 -30.79
N PRO A 107 -4.76 12.35 -31.11
CA PRO A 107 -4.97 13.66 -31.70
C PRO A 107 -4.52 14.74 -30.71
N ARG A 108 -3.63 15.64 -31.15
CA ARG A 108 -3.26 16.81 -30.36
C ARG A 108 -4.52 17.65 -30.13
N ARG A 109 -5.09 17.61 -28.92
CA ARG A 109 -6.18 18.51 -28.54
C ARG A 109 -5.64 19.93 -28.63
N LYS A 110 -6.15 20.72 -29.56
CA LYS A 110 -5.91 22.17 -29.58
C LYS A 110 -6.67 22.76 -28.40
N CYS A 111 -5.97 23.41 -27.48
CA CYS A 111 -6.62 24.30 -26.52
C CYS A 111 -7.31 25.42 -27.31
N ILE A 112 -8.61 25.58 -27.09
CA ILE A 112 -9.37 26.69 -27.64
C ILE A 112 -9.05 27.88 -26.74
N SER A 113 -8.28 28.84 -27.26
CA SER A 113 -7.97 30.13 -26.64
C SER A 113 -9.12 31.10 -26.78
#